data_AF-A0A426Z8F5-F1
#
_entry.id   AF-A0A426Z8F5-F1
#
_cell.length_a   1.000
_cell.length_b   1.000
_cell.length_c   1.000
_cell.angle_alpha   90.00
_cell.angle_beta   90.00
_cell.angle_gamma   90.00
#
_symmetry.space_group_name_H-M   'P 1'
#
loop_
_entity.id
_entity.type
_entity.pdbx_description
1 polymer ?
#
loop_
_entity_poly.entity_id
_entity_poly.type
_entity_poly.pdbx_seq_one_letter_code
_entity_poly.pdbx_strand_id
1 'polypeptide(L)'
;SGSPRVAEPALDCVQRLVAHSYLHGEADPAGGPDARLLAQLIDAVCGSLALSGGGDDALELLVLKTLLSAVTSTALRIHGDALLQIVRTCYDLYLGSKNPVNQTTAKASLIQMLVIVFRRMEADSSTVPVQPIVVAELMEPADRSSNAAAADVSFVQGFITRIISDIDVVLNPSTPLARTEFASKHDGAFETTAVENTNPADLLDSTDKDMLDAKYWEISMYKTALEDRKDELGPEGVVDRDDEAEVQIGNKLRRDAFLVFRALCKLSMKTPPKEAVADPALLKGKIVALELLKILLENAGAVFRTSERYLLGHYCSISCSPFMCSIPSF
;
A
#
# COMPACT_ATOMS: atom_id res chain seq x y z
N SER A 1 9.64 12.41 -19.13
CA SER A 1 11.07 12.66 -19.44
C SER A 1 11.87 11.53 -18.83
N GLY A 2 12.73 10.84 -19.58
CA GLY A 2 13.43 9.63 -19.11
C GLY A 2 14.78 9.91 -18.42
N SER A 3 14.90 11.00 -17.66
CA SER A 3 16.16 11.38 -16.99
C SER A 3 15.96 11.47 -15.48
N PRO A 4 16.75 10.77 -14.65
CA PRO A 4 16.57 10.76 -13.19
C PRO A 4 16.67 12.16 -12.58
N ARG A 5 17.59 13.02 -13.06
CA ARG A 5 17.70 14.42 -12.58
C ARG A 5 16.48 15.32 -12.86
N VAL A 6 15.54 14.87 -13.68
CA VAL A 6 14.25 15.54 -13.87
C VAL A 6 13.14 14.82 -13.10
N ALA A 7 13.25 13.49 -12.95
CA ALA A 7 12.36 12.70 -12.10
C ALA A 7 12.50 13.06 -10.62
N GLU A 8 13.72 13.19 -10.09
CA GLU A 8 14.03 13.55 -8.70
C GLU A 8 13.33 14.87 -8.25
N PRO A 9 13.54 16.05 -8.88
CA PRO A 9 12.82 17.27 -8.49
C PRO A 9 11.32 17.20 -8.73
N ALA A 10 10.85 16.45 -9.73
CA ALA A 10 9.43 16.28 -10.01
C ALA A 10 8.75 15.43 -8.92
N LEU A 11 9.39 14.33 -8.49
CA LEU A 11 8.91 13.45 -7.43
C LEU A 11 8.87 14.16 -6.08
N ASP A 12 9.93 14.89 -5.71
CA ASP A 12 9.91 15.65 -4.45
C ASP A 12 8.91 16.82 -4.51
N CYS A 13 8.67 17.42 -5.69
CA CYS A 13 7.57 18.37 -5.88
C CYS A 13 6.19 17.71 -5.69
N VAL A 14 5.95 16.55 -6.31
CA VAL A 14 4.71 15.76 -6.13
C VAL A 14 4.53 15.36 -4.67
N GLN A 15 5.58 14.86 -4.01
CA GLN A 15 5.52 14.48 -2.60
C GLN A 15 5.16 15.65 -1.70
N ARG A 16 5.70 16.86 -1.94
CA ARG A 16 5.30 18.07 -1.20
C ARG A 16 3.86 18.51 -1.52
N LEU A 17 3.39 18.36 -2.76
CA LEU A 17 2.01 18.66 -3.15
C LEU A 17 1.00 17.68 -2.53
N VAL A 18 1.39 16.42 -2.33
CA VAL A 18 0.63 15.43 -1.55
C VAL A 18 0.68 15.75 -0.05
N ALA A 19 1.88 15.95 0.50
CA ALA A 19 2.09 16.12 1.93
C ALA A 19 1.45 17.40 2.49
N HIS A 20 1.48 18.51 1.73
CA HIS A 20 0.79 19.75 2.08
C HIS A 20 -0.70 19.78 1.67
N SER A 21 -1.27 18.64 1.26
CA SER A 21 -2.67 18.54 0.80
C SER A 21 -3.05 19.57 -0.26
N TYR A 22 -2.19 19.82 -1.25
CA TYR A 22 -2.57 20.60 -2.43
C TYR A 22 -3.28 19.73 -3.47
N LEU A 23 -2.87 18.46 -3.61
CA LEU A 23 -3.56 17.47 -4.44
C LEU A 23 -4.78 16.93 -3.70
N HIS A 24 -5.96 17.23 -4.24
CA HIS A 24 -7.26 16.80 -3.71
C HIS A 24 -8.00 15.95 -4.75
N GLY A 25 -8.72 14.93 -4.29
CA GLY A 25 -9.63 14.16 -5.13
C GLY A 25 -9.48 12.66 -4.95
N GLU A 26 -9.69 11.92 -6.04
CA GLU A 26 -9.61 10.46 -6.07
C GLU A 26 -8.86 10.03 -7.33
N ALA A 27 -7.86 9.18 -7.19
CA ALA A 27 -7.13 8.61 -8.31
C ALA A 27 -7.93 7.46 -8.95
N ASP A 28 -8.65 7.76 -10.04
CA ASP A 28 -9.49 6.81 -10.77
C ASP A 28 -9.28 6.96 -12.29
N PRO A 29 -8.70 5.95 -12.99
CA PRO A 29 -8.48 5.99 -14.43
C PRO A 29 -9.78 5.91 -15.27
N ALA A 30 -10.89 5.45 -14.70
CA ALA A 30 -12.21 5.44 -15.34
C ALA A 30 -13.00 6.75 -15.10
N GLY A 31 -12.57 7.57 -14.15
CA GLY A 31 -13.32 8.71 -13.61
C GLY A 31 -13.31 9.98 -14.47
N GLY A 32 -13.52 11.14 -13.83
CA GLY A 32 -13.43 12.45 -14.48
C GLY A 32 -12.03 12.80 -15.00
N PRO A 33 -11.87 13.94 -15.70
CA PRO A 33 -10.55 14.38 -16.19
C PRO A 33 -9.54 14.56 -15.06
N ASP A 34 -9.96 15.13 -13.93
CA ASP A 34 -9.09 15.38 -12.77
C ASP A 34 -8.70 14.07 -12.07
N ALA A 35 -9.65 13.14 -11.95
CA ALA A 35 -9.40 11.81 -11.39
C ALA A 35 -8.42 10.98 -12.24
N ARG A 36 -8.54 11.09 -13.58
CA ARG A 36 -7.59 10.52 -14.54
C ARG A 36 -6.22 11.18 -14.47
N LEU A 37 -6.14 12.49 -14.24
CA LEU A 37 -4.87 13.18 -14.03
C LEU A 37 -4.18 12.71 -12.74
N LEU A 38 -4.94 12.48 -11.66
CA LEU A 38 -4.43 11.90 -10.41
C LEU A 38 -3.96 10.46 -10.59
N ALA A 39 -4.71 9.62 -11.33
CA ALA A 39 -4.27 8.27 -11.69
C ALA A 39 -2.96 8.30 -12.49
N GLN A 40 -2.91 9.10 -13.57
CA GLN A 40 -1.69 9.28 -14.39
C GLN A 40 -0.49 9.83 -13.59
N LEU A 41 -0.74 10.61 -12.55
CA LEU A 41 0.31 11.08 -11.64
C LEU A 41 0.89 9.93 -10.82
N ILE A 42 0.03 9.07 -10.25
CA ILE A 42 0.46 7.86 -9.54
C ILE A 42 1.17 6.88 -10.50
N ASP A 43 0.65 6.70 -11.73
CA ASP A 43 1.29 5.90 -12.78
C ASP A 43 2.71 6.40 -13.10
N ALA A 44 2.90 7.71 -13.20
CA ALA A 44 4.21 8.32 -13.43
C ALA A 44 5.16 8.17 -12.24
N VAL A 45 4.65 8.20 -11.00
CA VAL A 45 5.44 7.93 -9.79
C VAL A 45 5.87 6.46 -9.76
N CYS A 46 4.94 5.51 -9.96
CA CYS A 46 5.23 4.08 -10.01
C CYS A 46 6.21 3.74 -11.15
N GLY A 47 5.96 4.26 -12.35
CA GLY A 47 6.80 4.07 -13.53
C GLY A 47 8.19 4.69 -13.42
N SER A 48 8.41 5.64 -12.50
CA SER A 48 9.76 6.20 -12.26
C SER A 48 10.77 5.19 -11.71
N LEU A 49 10.30 4.07 -11.12
CA LEU A 49 11.15 2.94 -10.74
C LEU A 49 11.92 2.36 -11.94
N ALA A 50 11.30 2.33 -13.13
CA ALA A 50 11.94 1.87 -14.36
C ALA A 50 13.08 2.80 -14.83
N LEU A 51 13.17 4.03 -14.29
CA LEU A 51 14.27 4.97 -14.56
C LEU A 51 15.48 4.77 -13.64
N SER A 52 15.32 4.08 -12.50
CA SER A 52 16.41 3.85 -11.52
C SER A 52 17.48 2.86 -12.04
N GLY A 53 17.11 1.96 -12.96
CA GLY A 53 18.02 0.92 -13.47
C GLY A 53 18.53 -0.05 -12.39
N GLY A 54 17.92 -0.03 -11.19
CA GLY A 54 18.40 -0.74 -10.00
C GLY A 54 19.76 -0.21 -9.52
N GLY A 55 20.00 1.10 -9.57
CA GLY A 55 21.26 1.71 -9.14
C GLY A 55 21.16 3.13 -8.57
N ASP A 56 19.95 3.71 -8.50
CA ASP A 56 19.71 5.01 -7.88
C ASP A 56 18.95 4.85 -6.54
N ASP A 57 19.72 4.59 -5.48
CA ASP A 57 19.22 4.40 -4.12
C ASP A 57 18.43 5.62 -3.60
N ALA A 58 18.73 6.83 -4.09
CA ALA A 58 18.05 8.05 -3.68
C ALA A 58 16.67 8.18 -4.34
N LEU A 59 16.59 7.85 -5.63
CA LEU A 59 15.33 7.76 -6.37
C LEU A 59 14.42 6.67 -5.80
N GLU A 60 14.96 5.51 -5.42
CA GLU A 60 14.19 4.44 -4.75
C GLU A 60 13.53 4.94 -3.45
N LEU A 61 14.30 5.58 -2.55
CA LEU A 61 13.78 6.16 -1.31
C LEU A 61 12.75 7.28 -1.58
N LEU A 62 12.95 8.08 -2.63
CA LEU A 62 12.04 9.15 -2.99
C LEU A 62 10.72 8.63 -3.57
N VAL A 63 10.74 7.53 -4.32
CA VAL A 63 9.52 6.81 -4.76
C VAL A 63 8.77 6.26 -3.55
N LEU A 64 9.45 5.56 -2.63
CA LEU A 64 8.84 5.09 -1.37
C LEU A 64 8.23 6.24 -0.56
N LYS A 65 8.93 7.38 -0.45
CA LYS A 65 8.46 8.58 0.26
C LYS A 65 7.19 9.14 -0.38
N THR A 66 7.19 9.28 -1.71
CA THR A 66 6.05 9.81 -2.48
C THR A 66 4.84 8.90 -2.38
N LEU A 67 5.03 7.60 -2.57
CA LEU A 67 3.97 6.59 -2.51
C LEU A 67 3.37 6.42 -1.12
N LEU A 68 4.20 6.37 -0.07
CA LEU A 68 3.70 6.31 1.30
C LEU A 68 2.96 7.59 1.68
N SER A 69 3.45 8.77 1.26
CA SER A 69 2.72 10.03 1.44
C SER A 69 1.36 9.99 0.75
N ALA A 70 1.29 9.44 -0.46
CA ALA A 70 0.07 9.36 -1.25
C ALA A 70 -0.99 8.44 -0.63
N VAL A 71 -0.59 7.28 -0.10
CA VAL A 71 -1.51 6.39 0.65
C VAL A 71 -1.89 6.98 2.01
N THR A 72 -0.98 7.68 2.68
CA THR A 72 -1.23 8.31 3.99
C THR A 72 -2.14 9.53 3.89
N SER A 73 -2.13 10.25 2.76
CA SER A 73 -2.95 11.45 2.55
C SER A 73 -4.43 11.19 2.80
N THR A 74 -5.13 12.18 3.36
CA THR A 74 -6.58 12.22 3.54
C THR A 74 -7.28 13.04 2.44
N ALA A 75 -6.53 13.92 1.76
CA ALA A 75 -7.02 14.77 0.67
C ALA A 75 -6.96 14.08 -0.70
N LEU A 76 -5.91 13.28 -0.95
CA LEU A 76 -5.76 12.42 -2.10
C LEU A 76 -6.21 11.00 -1.75
N ARG A 77 -7.39 10.59 -2.22
CA ARG A 77 -7.88 9.22 -2.07
C ARG A 77 -7.34 8.31 -3.16
N ILE A 78 -6.88 7.12 -2.77
CA ILE A 78 -6.35 6.10 -3.68
C ILE A 78 -7.02 4.78 -3.31
N HIS A 79 -7.69 4.18 -4.28
CA HIS A 79 -8.52 2.99 -4.13
C HIS A 79 -8.26 2.01 -5.28
N GLY A 80 -8.67 0.75 -5.12
CA GLY A 80 -8.70 -0.27 -6.16
C GLY A 80 -7.34 -0.51 -6.81
N ASP A 81 -7.33 -0.48 -8.15
CA ASP A 81 -6.18 -0.92 -8.94
C ASP A 81 -4.97 0.03 -8.79
N ALA A 82 -5.21 1.33 -8.57
CA ALA A 82 -4.16 2.30 -8.25
C ALA A 82 -3.48 2.00 -6.90
N LEU A 83 -4.25 1.57 -5.89
CA LEU A 83 -3.68 1.14 -4.60
C LEU A 83 -2.86 -0.15 -4.75
N LEU A 84 -3.38 -1.13 -5.51
CA LEU A 84 -2.65 -2.37 -5.81
C LEU A 84 -1.33 -2.09 -6.54
N GLN A 85 -1.32 -1.16 -7.50
CA GLN A 85 -0.13 -0.74 -8.24
C GLN A 85 0.93 -0.06 -7.36
N ILE A 86 0.51 0.72 -6.34
CA ILE A 86 1.42 1.27 -5.33
C ILE A 86 2.05 0.15 -4.50
N VAL A 87 1.24 -0.76 -3.96
CA VAL A 87 1.71 -1.92 -3.19
C VAL A 87 2.65 -2.80 -4.04
N ARG A 88 2.32 -3.00 -5.32
CA ARG A 88 3.14 -3.69 -6.32
C ARG A 88 4.50 -3.03 -6.51
N THR A 89 4.53 -1.70 -6.68
CA THR A 89 5.78 -0.94 -6.85
C THR A 89 6.66 -1.03 -5.61
N CYS A 90 6.10 -0.92 -4.41
CA CYS A 90 6.85 -1.06 -3.15
C CYS A 90 7.35 -2.50 -2.91
N TYR A 91 6.63 -3.52 -3.38
CA TYR A 91 7.06 -4.92 -3.33
C TYR A 91 8.16 -5.23 -4.36
N ASP A 92 8.07 -4.69 -5.58
CA ASP A 92 9.14 -4.72 -6.58
C ASP A 92 10.43 -4.06 -6.04
N LEU A 93 10.31 -2.89 -5.39
CA LEU A 93 11.41 -2.21 -4.70
C LEU A 93 12.06 -3.09 -3.61
N TYR A 94 11.27 -3.78 -2.79
CA TYR A 94 11.78 -4.69 -1.77
C TYR A 94 12.58 -5.88 -2.35
N LEU A 95 12.19 -6.38 -3.52
CA LEU A 95 12.86 -7.51 -4.17
C LEU A 95 14.06 -7.09 -5.03
N GLY A 96 13.92 -6.00 -5.79
CA GLY A 96 14.90 -5.55 -6.79
C GLY A 96 15.98 -4.59 -6.28
N SER A 97 15.73 -3.84 -5.20
CA SER A 97 16.73 -2.92 -4.63
C SER A 97 17.98 -3.66 -4.16
N LYS A 98 19.15 -3.08 -4.42
CA LYS A 98 20.45 -3.63 -3.97
C LYS A 98 20.86 -3.14 -2.59
N ASN A 99 20.21 -2.09 -2.07
CA ASN A 99 20.55 -1.47 -0.79
C ASN A 99 19.68 -2.06 0.34
N PRO A 100 20.27 -2.64 1.42
CA PRO A 100 19.51 -3.27 2.50
C PRO A 100 18.66 -2.27 3.30
N VAL A 101 19.07 -0.99 3.37
CA VAL A 101 18.30 0.08 4.00
C VAL A 101 17.06 0.38 3.16
N ASN A 102 17.19 0.43 1.84
CA ASN A 102 16.06 0.64 0.93
C ASN A 102 15.09 -0.54 0.94
N GLN A 103 15.58 -1.79 0.98
CA GLN A 103 14.75 -2.97 1.20
C GLN A 103 13.99 -2.89 2.54
N THR A 104 14.68 -2.55 3.63
CA THR A 104 14.03 -2.40 4.95
C THR A 104 13.01 -1.27 4.95
N THR A 105 13.31 -0.15 4.26
CA THR A 105 12.38 0.98 4.06
C THR A 105 11.16 0.56 3.23
N ALA A 106 11.33 -0.24 2.19
CA ALA A 106 10.25 -0.76 1.36
C ALA A 106 9.33 -1.71 2.16
N LYS A 107 9.91 -2.64 2.92
CA LYS A 107 9.17 -3.54 3.84
C LYS A 107 8.38 -2.73 4.89
N ALA A 108 9.01 -1.76 5.54
CA ALA A 108 8.32 -0.88 6.50
C ALA A 108 7.21 -0.04 5.84
N SER A 109 7.45 0.49 4.64
CA SER A 109 6.45 1.27 3.89
C SER A 109 5.24 0.43 3.50
N LEU A 110 5.46 -0.81 3.02
CA LEU A 110 4.39 -1.78 2.76
C LEU A 110 3.57 -2.04 4.03
N ILE A 111 4.22 -2.33 5.16
CA ILE A 111 3.52 -2.59 6.43
C ILE A 111 2.70 -1.36 6.86
N GLN A 112 3.25 -0.15 6.75
CA GLN A 112 2.52 1.08 7.08
C GLN A 112 1.31 1.30 6.15
N MET A 113 1.45 1.06 4.85
CA MET A 113 0.33 1.11 3.88
C MET A 113 -0.79 0.13 4.24
N LEU A 114 -0.45 -1.11 4.59
CA LEU A 114 -1.43 -2.10 5.05
C LEU A 114 -2.14 -1.65 6.32
N VAL A 115 -1.39 -1.17 7.32
CA VAL A 115 -1.98 -0.66 8.57
C VAL A 115 -2.91 0.53 8.28
N ILE A 116 -2.58 1.43 7.35
CA ILE A 116 -3.46 2.54 6.95
C ILE A 116 -4.76 2.02 6.32
N VAL A 117 -4.68 1.14 5.31
CA VAL A 117 -5.87 0.59 4.62
C VAL A 117 -6.81 -0.11 5.63
N PHE A 118 -6.25 -0.95 6.49
CA PHE A 118 -7.05 -1.72 7.45
C PHE A 118 -7.60 -0.88 8.61
N ARG A 119 -6.86 0.13 9.10
CA ARG A 119 -7.37 1.06 10.13
C ARG A 119 -8.48 1.95 9.59
N ARG A 120 -8.38 2.42 8.34
CA ARG A 120 -9.45 3.16 7.67
C ARG A 120 -10.70 2.29 7.46
N MET A 121 -10.54 1.04 7.04
CA MET A 121 -11.64 0.09 6.91
C MET A 121 -12.34 -0.22 8.26
N GLU A 122 -11.59 -0.57 9.31
CA GLU A 122 -12.19 -0.93 10.62
C GLU A 122 -12.98 0.22 11.28
N ALA A 123 -12.63 1.46 10.95
CA ALA A 123 -13.33 2.67 11.41
C ALA A 123 -14.16 3.34 10.30
N ASP A 124 -14.37 2.64 9.18
CA ASP A 124 -15.18 3.02 8.00
C ASP A 124 -14.90 4.42 7.40
N SER A 125 -13.71 4.98 7.67
CA SER A 125 -13.40 6.40 7.41
C SER A 125 -11.97 6.62 6.93
N SER A 126 -11.83 7.45 5.89
CA SER A 126 -10.53 7.81 5.30
C SER A 126 -9.71 8.81 6.13
N THR A 127 -10.33 9.52 7.09
CA THR A 127 -9.68 10.60 7.87
C THR A 127 -9.11 10.14 9.21
N VAL A 128 -9.19 8.84 9.51
CA VAL A 128 -8.69 8.23 10.75
C VAL A 128 -7.17 8.42 10.86
N PRO A 129 -6.65 9.01 11.95
CA PRO A 129 -5.20 9.18 12.14
C PRO A 129 -4.55 7.82 12.41
N VAL A 130 -3.42 7.55 11.76
CA VAL A 130 -2.73 6.26 11.83
C VAL A 130 -1.31 6.49 12.34
N GLN A 131 -0.98 5.89 13.48
CA GLN A 131 0.35 6.06 14.08
C GLN A 131 1.45 5.39 13.23
N PRO A 132 2.70 5.91 13.27
CA PRO A 132 3.85 5.23 12.72
C PRO A 132 4.06 3.86 13.37
N ILE A 133 4.29 2.83 12.56
CA ILE A 133 4.65 1.49 13.05
C ILE A 133 6.03 1.52 13.75
N VAL A 134 6.23 0.61 14.70
CA VAL A 134 7.52 0.41 15.37
C VAL A 134 8.35 -0.58 14.57
N VAL A 135 9.23 -0.08 13.70
CA VAL A 135 10.06 -0.87 12.76
C VAL A 135 10.92 -1.90 13.50
N ALA A 136 11.37 -1.58 14.72
CA ALA A 136 12.16 -2.48 15.55
C ALA A 136 11.41 -3.78 15.94
N GLU A 137 10.07 -3.77 16.03
CA GLU A 137 9.25 -4.95 16.34
C GLU A 137 9.06 -5.86 15.12
N LEU A 138 9.32 -5.32 13.91
CA LEU A 138 9.03 -5.93 12.61
C LEU A 138 10.28 -6.56 11.95
N MET A 139 11.41 -6.59 12.66
CA MET A 139 12.65 -7.26 12.27
C MET A 139 12.99 -8.41 13.21
N GLU A 140 13.46 -9.53 12.64
CA GLU A 140 13.80 -10.73 13.39
C GLU A 140 14.93 -10.48 14.42
N PRO A 141 15.00 -11.26 15.51
CA PRO A 141 16.08 -11.14 16.50
C PRO A 141 17.50 -11.36 15.93
N ALA A 142 17.63 -12.08 14.81
CA ALA A 142 18.92 -12.40 14.18
C ALA A 142 19.61 -11.16 13.58
N ASP A 143 18.86 -10.28 12.91
CA ASP A 143 19.42 -9.10 12.22
C ASP A 143 19.94 -8.04 13.20
N ARG A 144 19.46 -8.05 14.45
CA ARG A 144 19.79 -7.08 15.50
C ARG A 144 21.24 -7.21 16.02
N SER A 145 22.04 -8.14 15.51
CA SER A 145 23.38 -8.46 16.00
C SER A 145 24.49 -7.47 15.59
N SER A 146 24.18 -6.35 14.94
CA SER A 146 25.18 -5.34 14.52
C SER A 146 24.75 -3.90 14.80
N ASN A 147 25.72 -3.05 15.11
CA ASN A 147 25.49 -1.60 15.30
C ASN A 147 25.03 -0.90 14.00
N ALA A 148 25.32 -1.48 12.83
CA ALA A 148 24.81 -0.99 11.55
C ALA A 148 23.30 -1.17 11.45
N ALA A 149 22.80 -2.39 11.68
CA ALA A 149 21.35 -2.68 11.67
C ALA A 149 20.56 -1.81 12.65
N ALA A 150 21.14 -1.46 13.82
CA ALA A 150 20.51 -0.53 14.76
C ALA A 150 20.41 0.92 14.21
N ALA A 151 21.40 1.38 13.43
CA ALA A 151 21.36 2.66 12.75
C ALA A 151 20.36 2.65 11.58
N ASP A 152 20.33 1.55 10.82
CA ASP A 152 19.40 1.35 9.70
C ASP A 152 17.94 1.33 10.19
N VAL A 153 17.63 0.60 11.27
CA VAL A 153 16.31 0.64 11.94
C VAL A 153 15.93 2.05 12.36
N SER A 154 16.88 2.81 12.92
CA SER A 154 16.65 4.20 13.35
C SER A 154 16.34 5.13 12.15
N PHE A 155 17.06 4.97 11.04
CA PHE A 155 16.79 5.68 9.79
C PHE A 155 15.40 5.35 9.25
N VAL A 156 15.04 4.07 9.14
CA VAL A 156 13.73 3.63 8.61
C VAL A 156 12.59 4.10 9.52
N GLN A 157 12.75 4.00 10.86
CA GLN A 157 11.79 4.55 11.81
C GLN A 157 11.60 6.06 11.60
N GLY A 158 12.70 6.81 11.46
CA GLY A 158 12.66 8.25 11.20
C GLY A 158 11.98 8.61 9.88
N PHE A 159 12.23 7.83 8.82
CA PHE A 159 11.61 7.97 7.50
C PHE A 159 10.08 7.81 7.57
N ILE A 160 9.58 6.70 8.14
CA ILE A 160 8.14 6.45 8.28
C ILE A 160 7.50 7.50 9.19
N THR A 161 8.08 7.75 10.37
CA THR A 161 7.56 8.71 11.36
C THR A 161 7.42 10.11 10.75
N ARG A 162 8.40 10.53 9.95
CA ARG A 162 8.36 11.83 9.26
C ARG A 162 7.25 11.90 8.21
N ILE A 163 7.04 10.86 7.41
CA ILE A 163 6.01 10.88 6.35
C ILE A 163 4.59 11.00 6.95
N ILE A 164 4.31 10.28 8.05
CA ILE A 164 3.06 10.43 8.79
C ILE A 164 2.95 11.86 9.36
N SER A 165 4.02 12.34 10.02
CA SER A 165 4.03 13.67 10.67
C SER A 165 3.90 14.83 9.68
N ASP A 166 4.55 14.77 8.52
CA ASP A 166 4.51 15.82 7.48
C ASP A 166 3.08 16.00 6.93
N ILE A 167 2.20 14.99 7.07
CA ILE A 167 0.77 15.03 6.67
C ILE A 167 -0.13 15.47 7.85
N ASP A 168 0.06 14.91 9.05
CA ASP A 168 -0.70 15.32 10.25
C ASP A 168 -0.47 16.80 10.62
N VAL A 169 0.72 17.35 10.33
CA VAL A 169 1.04 18.77 10.57
C VAL A 169 0.21 19.74 9.71
N VAL A 170 -0.36 19.30 8.58
CA VAL A 170 -1.32 20.11 7.81
C VAL A 170 -2.64 20.29 8.58
N LEU A 171 -3.01 19.31 9.40
CA LEU A 171 -4.20 19.38 10.26
C LEU A 171 -3.96 20.21 11.53
N ASN A 172 -2.72 20.50 11.89
CA ASN A 172 -2.36 21.34 13.04
C ASN A 172 -1.11 22.21 12.77
N PRO A 173 -1.28 23.40 12.17
CA PRO A 173 -0.16 24.20 11.66
C PRO A 173 0.67 24.82 12.78
N SER A 174 1.82 24.23 13.10
CA SER A 174 2.79 24.80 14.04
C SER A 174 4.25 24.49 13.68
N THR A 175 4.97 25.57 13.36
CA THR A 175 6.43 25.71 13.09
C THR A 175 6.96 25.21 11.73
N PRO A 176 8.04 25.84 11.18
CA PRO A 176 8.44 25.66 9.77
C PRO A 176 9.62 24.70 9.57
N LEU A 177 9.64 24.04 8.42
CA LEU A 177 10.67 23.08 8.01
C LEU A 177 12.03 23.73 7.69
N ALA A 178 13.10 23.21 8.28
CA ALA A 178 14.47 23.45 7.81
C ALA A 178 14.76 22.67 6.52
N ARG A 179 15.40 23.31 5.54
CA ARG A 179 15.82 22.68 4.28
C ARG A 179 17.24 22.13 4.39
N THR A 180 17.43 20.93 3.84
CA THR A 180 18.76 20.37 3.52
C THR A 180 18.71 19.85 2.09
N GLU A 181 19.41 20.51 1.18
CA GLU A 181 19.50 20.14 -0.23
C GLU A 181 20.82 19.40 -0.49
N PHE A 182 20.76 18.25 -1.17
CA PHE A 182 21.94 17.56 -1.71
C PHE A 182 21.92 17.66 -3.25
N ALA A 183 23.08 17.79 -3.89
CA ALA A 183 23.19 18.01 -5.34
C ALA A 183 24.44 17.34 -5.94
N SER A 184 24.32 16.69 -7.12
CA SER A 184 25.45 16.03 -7.84
C SER A 184 25.16 15.69 -9.33
N LYS A 185 26.12 15.05 -10.03
CA LYS A 185 26.22 14.78 -11.50
C LYS A 185 26.89 13.39 -11.73
N HIS A 186 27.17 12.81 -12.91
CA HIS A 186 27.22 13.22 -14.35
C HIS A 186 27.30 11.92 -15.23
N ASP A 187 26.68 11.71 -16.40
CA ASP A 187 25.59 12.46 -17.04
C ASP A 187 24.40 11.58 -17.50
N GLY A 188 24.48 10.83 -18.62
CA GLY A 188 23.47 9.84 -19.06
C GLY A 188 23.79 9.05 -20.35
N ALA A 189 23.11 7.91 -20.56
CA ALA A 189 23.01 7.13 -21.81
C ALA A 189 21.84 6.10 -21.72
N PHE A 190 21.36 5.56 -22.84
CA PHE A 190 20.18 4.67 -22.96
C PHE A 190 20.55 3.36 -23.68
N GLU A 191 19.90 2.23 -23.34
CA GLU A 191 19.07 1.40 -24.27
C GLU A 191 18.64 0.07 -23.60
N THR A 192 17.52 -0.51 -24.04
CA THR A 192 16.83 -1.64 -23.39
C THR A 192 16.79 -2.91 -24.25
N THR A 193 16.99 -4.08 -23.63
CA THR A 193 16.53 -5.37 -24.18
C THR A 193 15.81 -6.17 -23.09
N ALA A 194 14.56 -6.56 -23.35
CA ALA A 194 13.77 -7.39 -22.46
C ALA A 194 13.89 -8.89 -22.81
N VAL A 195 13.84 -9.75 -21.80
CA VAL A 195 13.69 -11.20 -21.94
C VAL A 195 12.62 -11.64 -20.94
N GLU A 196 11.68 -12.48 -21.39
CA GLU A 196 10.51 -12.87 -20.59
C GLU A 196 10.88 -13.78 -19.42
N ASN A 197 10.97 -13.20 -18.22
CA ASN A 197 10.76 -13.90 -16.95
C ASN A 197 9.54 -13.24 -16.28
N THR A 198 8.47 -14.00 -16.01
CA THR A 198 7.28 -13.46 -15.33
C THR A 198 7.65 -12.95 -13.94
N ASN A 199 7.41 -11.67 -13.66
CA ASN A 199 7.77 -11.06 -12.39
C ASN A 199 6.82 -11.59 -11.28
N PRO A 200 7.30 -12.01 -10.10
CA PRO A 200 6.41 -12.33 -8.98
C PRO A 200 5.37 -11.24 -8.65
N ALA A 201 5.66 -9.96 -8.93
CA ALA A 201 4.76 -8.84 -8.75
C ALA A 201 3.55 -8.82 -9.73
N ASP A 202 3.60 -9.56 -10.85
CA ASP A 202 2.50 -9.69 -11.83
C ASP A 202 1.25 -10.39 -11.24
N LEU A 203 1.34 -10.89 -10.00
CA LEU A 203 0.23 -11.49 -9.24
C LEU A 203 -0.55 -10.48 -8.38
N LEU A 204 -0.06 -9.23 -8.28
CA LEU A 204 -0.73 -8.12 -7.62
C LEU A 204 -1.66 -7.35 -8.58
N ASP A 205 -1.57 -7.60 -9.89
CA ASP A 205 -2.51 -7.07 -10.88
C ASP A 205 -3.92 -7.61 -10.64
N SER A 206 -4.88 -6.69 -10.72
CA SER A 206 -6.31 -6.93 -10.62
C SER A 206 -6.82 -7.54 -11.93
N THR A 207 -6.99 -8.86 -11.99
CA THR A 207 -7.57 -9.50 -13.19
C THR A 207 -9.04 -9.13 -13.31
N ASP A 208 -9.63 -9.22 -14.51
CA ASP A 208 -11.07 -9.00 -14.72
C ASP A 208 -11.94 -9.82 -13.74
N LYS A 209 -11.48 -11.04 -13.37
CA LYS A 209 -12.13 -11.85 -12.34
C LYS A 209 -12.02 -11.24 -10.94
N ASP A 210 -10.85 -10.72 -10.55
CA ASP A 210 -10.69 -10.07 -9.23
C ASP A 210 -11.57 -8.82 -9.14
N MET A 211 -11.65 -8.04 -10.22
CA MET A 211 -12.54 -6.87 -10.34
C MET A 211 -14.02 -7.28 -10.27
N LEU A 212 -14.43 -8.35 -10.96
CA LEU A 212 -15.79 -8.90 -10.90
C LEU A 212 -16.15 -9.46 -9.52
N ASP A 213 -15.24 -10.20 -8.88
CA ASP A 213 -15.43 -10.73 -7.53
C ASP A 213 -15.57 -9.59 -6.51
N ALA A 214 -14.71 -8.56 -6.61
CA ALA A 214 -14.77 -7.37 -5.78
C ALA A 214 -16.08 -6.57 -6.00
N LYS A 215 -16.51 -6.40 -7.26
CA LYS A 215 -17.78 -5.73 -7.60
C LYS A 215 -19.00 -6.53 -7.15
N TYR A 216 -18.96 -7.86 -7.23
CA TYR A 216 -20.03 -8.73 -6.71
C TYR A 216 -20.13 -8.64 -5.18
N TRP A 217 -18.98 -8.57 -4.49
CA TRP A 217 -18.92 -8.38 -3.06
C TRP A 217 -19.38 -6.98 -2.62
N GLU A 218 -19.01 -5.94 -3.37
CA GLU A 218 -19.50 -4.55 -3.24
C GLU A 218 -21.04 -4.49 -3.38
N ILE A 219 -21.61 -5.07 -4.45
CA ILE A 219 -23.07 -5.21 -4.64
C ILE A 219 -23.71 -5.97 -3.47
N SER A 220 -23.10 -7.07 -3.04
CA SER A 220 -23.58 -7.88 -1.91
C SER A 220 -23.46 -7.15 -0.56
N MET A 221 -22.71 -6.05 -0.48
CA MET A 221 -22.46 -5.27 0.74
C MET A 221 -23.36 -4.05 0.80
N TYR A 222 -23.52 -3.30 -0.30
CA TYR A 222 -24.60 -2.32 -0.45
C TYR A 222 -25.95 -2.97 -0.16
N LYS A 223 -26.19 -4.17 -0.69
CA LYS A 223 -27.44 -4.90 -0.44
C LYS A 223 -27.67 -5.15 1.05
N THR A 224 -26.66 -5.65 1.78
CA THR A 224 -26.80 -5.91 3.23
C THR A 224 -27.01 -4.61 4.01
N ALA A 225 -26.23 -3.55 3.75
CA ALA A 225 -26.41 -2.26 4.44
C ALA A 225 -27.79 -1.62 4.18
N LEU A 226 -28.39 -1.86 3.01
CA LEU A 226 -29.77 -1.47 2.68
C LEU A 226 -30.82 -2.39 3.31
N GLU A 227 -30.52 -3.67 3.51
CA GLU A 227 -31.40 -4.61 4.24
C GLU A 227 -31.40 -4.30 5.75
N ASP A 228 -30.24 -4.00 6.35
CA ASP A 228 -30.11 -3.63 7.76
C ASP A 228 -30.88 -2.33 8.08
N ARG A 229 -30.71 -1.25 7.27
CA ARG A 229 -31.44 0.02 7.48
C ARG A 229 -32.94 -0.07 7.17
N LYS A 230 -33.39 -1.08 6.43
CA LYS A 230 -34.82 -1.31 6.11
C LYS A 230 -35.60 -1.89 7.28
N ASP A 231 -34.95 -2.56 8.23
CA ASP A 231 -35.59 -3.03 9.45
C ASP A 231 -35.67 -1.93 10.52
N GLU A 232 -34.86 -0.87 10.43
CA GLU A 232 -34.95 0.33 11.31
C GLU A 232 -35.85 1.45 10.75
N LEU A 233 -35.91 1.63 9.43
CA LEU A 233 -36.71 2.67 8.78
C LEU A 233 -37.82 2.07 7.91
N GLY A 234 -39.07 2.40 8.28
CA GLY A 234 -40.27 2.04 7.52
C GLY A 234 -40.30 2.61 6.09
N PRO A 235 -41.28 2.18 5.26
CA PRO A 235 -41.18 2.21 3.79
C PRO A 235 -41.17 3.59 3.08
N GLU A 236 -41.06 4.70 3.80
CA GLU A 236 -40.92 6.06 3.24
C GLU A 236 -39.71 6.83 3.84
N GLY A 237 -38.64 6.13 4.18
CA GLY A 237 -37.36 6.74 4.54
C GLY A 237 -36.66 7.39 3.34
N VAL A 238 -36.57 8.72 3.31
CA VAL A 238 -35.67 9.45 2.41
C VAL A 238 -34.25 9.28 2.94
N VAL A 239 -33.39 8.58 2.20
CA VAL A 239 -31.96 8.50 2.50
C VAL A 239 -31.33 9.86 2.21
N ASP A 240 -30.59 10.43 3.18
CA ASP A 240 -29.93 11.72 2.96
C ASP A 240 -28.66 11.55 2.12
N ARG A 241 -28.20 12.65 1.50
CA ARG A 241 -27.12 12.59 0.49
C ARG A 241 -25.74 12.36 1.09
N ASP A 242 -25.57 12.69 2.37
CA ASP A 242 -24.33 12.43 3.10
C ASP A 242 -24.26 10.97 3.59
N ASP A 243 -25.39 10.37 4.00
CA ASP A 243 -25.53 8.93 4.30
C ASP A 243 -25.08 8.06 3.10
N GLU A 244 -25.51 8.40 1.89
CA GLU A 244 -25.14 7.67 0.67
C GLU A 244 -23.64 7.78 0.35
N ALA A 245 -23.02 8.93 0.66
CA ALA A 245 -21.60 9.17 0.47
C ALA A 245 -20.74 8.41 1.50
N GLU A 246 -21.13 8.38 2.78
CA GLU A 246 -20.43 7.61 3.82
C GLU A 246 -20.47 6.11 3.53
N VAL A 247 -21.65 5.56 3.18
CA VAL A 247 -21.78 4.16 2.76
C VAL A 247 -20.92 3.85 1.53
N GLN A 248 -20.81 4.76 0.57
CA GLN A 248 -19.93 4.59 -0.59
C GLN A 248 -18.44 4.63 -0.21
N ILE A 249 -18.02 5.46 0.75
CA ILE A 249 -16.64 5.50 1.25
C ILE A 249 -16.28 4.21 1.99
N GLY A 250 -17.12 3.77 2.93
CA GLY A 250 -16.93 2.50 3.65
C GLY A 250 -16.82 1.31 2.69
N ASN A 251 -17.70 1.26 1.68
CA ASN A 251 -17.66 0.20 0.67
C ASN A 251 -16.38 0.21 -0.19
N LYS A 252 -15.77 1.38 -0.47
CA LYS A 252 -14.45 1.46 -1.12
C LYS A 252 -13.32 0.99 -0.20
N LEU A 253 -13.28 1.44 1.05
CA LEU A 253 -12.24 1.07 2.03
C LEU A 253 -12.22 -0.44 2.31
N ARG A 254 -13.41 -1.05 2.39
CA ARG A 254 -13.57 -2.51 2.50
C ARG A 254 -13.11 -3.21 1.22
N ARG A 255 -13.45 -2.70 0.03
CA ARG A 255 -12.98 -3.21 -1.29
C ARG A 255 -11.45 -3.22 -1.39
N ASP A 256 -10.79 -2.17 -0.94
CA ASP A 256 -9.33 -2.06 -0.91
C ASP A 256 -8.70 -3.15 -0.03
N ALA A 257 -9.18 -3.27 1.21
CA ALA A 257 -8.70 -4.27 2.17
C ALA A 257 -8.86 -5.71 1.63
N PHE A 258 -9.99 -6.02 1.00
CA PHE A 258 -10.22 -7.30 0.35
C PHE A 258 -9.25 -7.57 -0.81
N LEU A 259 -9.09 -6.60 -1.72
CA LEU A 259 -8.20 -6.72 -2.88
C LEU A 259 -6.76 -6.94 -2.45
N VAL A 260 -6.26 -6.14 -1.51
CA VAL A 260 -4.90 -6.22 -0.98
C VAL A 260 -4.65 -7.52 -0.22
N PHE A 261 -5.57 -7.96 0.66
CA PHE A 261 -5.48 -9.24 1.35
C PHE A 261 -5.44 -10.42 0.37
N ARG A 262 -6.37 -10.44 -0.60
CA ARG A 262 -6.44 -11.46 -1.66
C ARG A 262 -5.15 -11.53 -2.48
N ALA A 263 -4.55 -10.39 -2.81
CA ALA A 263 -3.31 -10.30 -3.55
C ALA A 263 -2.10 -10.84 -2.75
N LEU A 264 -2.00 -10.53 -1.46
CA LEU A 264 -1.00 -11.11 -0.55
C LEU A 264 -1.19 -12.64 -0.40
N CYS A 265 -2.42 -13.13 -0.28
CA CYS A 265 -2.70 -14.57 -0.27
C CYS A 265 -2.25 -15.26 -1.58
N LYS A 266 -2.52 -14.66 -2.75
CA LYS A 266 -2.03 -15.18 -4.05
C LYS A 266 -0.50 -15.31 -4.08
N LEU A 267 0.23 -14.28 -3.62
CA LEU A 267 1.69 -14.28 -3.57
C LEU A 267 2.23 -15.41 -2.68
N SER A 268 1.67 -15.55 -1.47
CA SER A 268 2.00 -16.63 -0.53
C SER A 268 1.79 -18.03 -1.14
N MET A 269 0.64 -18.26 -1.77
CA MET A 269 0.21 -19.59 -2.24
C MET A 269 0.90 -20.09 -3.53
N LYS A 270 1.65 -19.25 -4.25
CA LYS A 270 2.28 -19.59 -5.54
C LYS A 270 3.39 -20.66 -5.35
N THR A 271 3.06 -21.94 -5.38
CA THR A 271 4.08 -23.01 -5.34
C THR A 271 5.10 -22.83 -6.48
N PRO A 272 6.42 -22.99 -6.24
CA PRO A 272 7.38 -22.97 -7.32
C PRO A 272 7.15 -24.20 -8.21
N PRO A 273 7.27 -24.11 -9.55
CA PRO A 273 7.45 -25.32 -10.35
C PRO A 273 8.70 -26.07 -9.85
N LYS A 274 8.77 -27.39 -10.07
CA LYS A 274 9.77 -28.26 -9.41
C LYS A 274 11.24 -27.94 -9.75
N GLU A 275 11.49 -27.10 -10.73
CA GLU A 275 12.81 -26.61 -11.14
C GLU A 275 13.17 -25.24 -10.51
N ALA A 276 12.18 -24.48 -10.03
CA ALA A 276 12.34 -23.17 -9.38
C ALA A 276 12.56 -23.27 -7.85
N VAL A 277 13.11 -24.39 -7.38
CA VAL A 277 13.50 -24.58 -5.96
C VAL A 277 14.77 -23.78 -5.61
N ALA A 278 15.48 -23.26 -6.62
CA ALA A 278 16.79 -22.63 -6.50
C ALA A 278 16.81 -21.09 -6.67
N ASP A 279 15.66 -20.42 -6.74
CA ASP A 279 15.59 -18.94 -6.81
C ASP A 279 15.35 -18.30 -5.43
N PRO A 280 16.34 -17.59 -4.85
CA PRO A 280 16.18 -16.90 -3.58
C PRO A 280 15.15 -15.76 -3.62
N ALA A 281 14.93 -15.10 -4.76
CA ALA A 281 14.04 -13.95 -4.86
C ALA A 281 12.57 -14.36 -4.71
N LEU A 282 12.17 -15.47 -5.34
CA LEU A 282 10.84 -16.07 -5.18
C LEU A 282 10.57 -16.56 -3.75
N LEU A 283 11.61 -16.99 -3.02
CA LEU A 283 11.48 -17.34 -1.60
C LEU A 283 11.36 -16.09 -0.72
N LYS A 284 12.22 -15.09 -0.94
CA LYS A 284 12.22 -13.80 -0.24
C LYS A 284 10.86 -13.09 -0.34
N GLY A 285 10.26 -13.08 -1.53
CA GLY A 285 8.94 -12.48 -1.76
C GLY A 285 7.81 -13.16 -0.99
N LYS A 286 7.82 -14.50 -0.90
CA LYS A 286 6.84 -15.25 -0.09
C LYS A 286 6.99 -15.03 1.40
N ILE A 287 8.22 -14.97 1.89
CA ILE A 287 8.49 -14.68 3.30
C ILE A 287 7.85 -13.34 3.65
N VAL A 288 8.10 -12.28 2.87
CA VAL A 288 7.44 -10.99 3.10
C VAL A 288 5.92 -11.05 2.89
N ALA A 289 5.39 -11.76 1.89
CA ALA A 289 3.95 -11.91 1.75
C ALA A 289 3.29 -12.57 2.99
N LEU A 290 3.95 -13.56 3.60
CA LEU A 290 3.51 -14.20 4.84
C LEU A 290 3.69 -13.30 6.08
N GLU A 291 4.79 -12.55 6.17
CA GLU A 291 4.98 -11.56 7.25
C GLU A 291 3.92 -10.45 7.17
N LEU A 292 3.67 -9.90 5.98
CA LEU A 292 2.63 -8.91 5.73
C LEU A 292 1.24 -9.44 6.12
N LEU A 293 0.91 -10.68 5.74
CA LEU A 293 -0.34 -11.35 6.17
C LEU A 293 -0.41 -11.54 7.68
N LYS A 294 0.70 -11.93 8.34
CA LYS A 294 0.76 -12.09 9.80
C LYS A 294 0.49 -10.76 10.51
N ILE A 295 1.20 -9.69 10.13
CA ILE A 295 1.07 -8.36 10.74
C ILE A 295 -0.34 -7.79 10.51
N LEU A 296 -0.89 -8.00 9.31
CA LEU A 296 -2.27 -7.66 8.94
C LEU A 296 -3.26 -8.38 9.86
N LEU A 297 -3.15 -9.70 10.04
CA LEU A 297 -4.04 -10.49 10.91
C LEU A 297 -3.91 -10.12 12.39
N GLU A 298 -2.70 -9.82 12.86
CA GLU A 298 -2.44 -9.36 14.24
C GLU A 298 -3.06 -7.97 14.49
N ASN A 299 -3.05 -7.07 13.50
CA ASN A 299 -3.63 -5.73 13.59
C ASN A 299 -5.12 -5.63 13.19
N ALA A 300 -5.65 -6.63 12.48
CA ALA A 300 -7.04 -6.69 12.04
C ALA A 300 -7.99 -6.62 13.23
N GLY A 301 -8.98 -5.73 13.16
CA GLY A 301 -9.94 -5.49 14.23
C GLY A 301 -11.13 -6.46 14.17
N ALA A 302 -12.25 -6.03 14.73
CA ALA A 302 -13.45 -6.86 14.81
C ALA A 302 -14.10 -7.03 13.43
N VAL A 303 -14.14 -5.99 12.59
CA VAL A 303 -14.89 -6.00 11.32
C VAL A 303 -14.29 -7.01 10.34
N PHE A 304 -12.96 -7.10 10.27
CA PHE A 304 -12.27 -8.10 9.47
C PHE A 304 -12.42 -9.53 10.03
N ARG A 305 -12.43 -9.69 11.36
CA ARG A 305 -12.47 -11.00 12.02
C ARG A 305 -13.87 -11.62 12.08
N THR A 306 -14.94 -10.83 12.16
CA THR A 306 -16.32 -11.32 12.24
C THR A 306 -16.99 -11.47 10.87
N SER A 307 -16.53 -10.71 9.86
CA SER A 307 -17.04 -10.84 8.50
C SER A 307 -16.61 -12.17 7.87
N GLU A 308 -17.52 -13.14 7.91
CA GLU A 308 -17.37 -14.45 7.25
C GLU A 308 -16.91 -14.34 5.79
N ARG A 309 -17.18 -13.22 5.11
CA ARG A 309 -16.81 -13.00 3.71
C ARG A 309 -15.29 -12.89 3.49
N TYR A 310 -14.50 -12.48 4.49
CA TYR A 310 -13.04 -12.55 4.43
C TYR A 310 -12.50 -13.95 4.77
N LEU A 311 -13.22 -14.71 5.63
CA LEU A 311 -12.78 -16.00 6.15
C LEU A 311 -13.14 -17.19 5.23
N LEU A 312 -14.33 -17.15 4.62
CA LEU A 312 -14.87 -18.18 3.72
C LEU A 312 -14.29 -18.14 2.30
N GLY A 313 -13.46 -17.14 1.98
CA GLY A 313 -12.67 -17.16 0.76
C GLY A 313 -11.73 -18.37 0.76
N HIS A 314 -11.82 -19.23 -0.26
CA HIS A 314 -11.03 -20.48 -0.41
C HIS A 314 -9.51 -20.33 -0.15
N TYR A 315 -8.97 -19.13 -0.36
CA TYR A 315 -7.56 -18.78 -0.14
C TYR A 315 -7.18 -18.62 1.35
N CYS A 316 -8.10 -18.11 2.18
CA CYS A 316 -7.90 -17.87 3.60
C CYS A 316 -7.82 -19.19 4.38
N SER A 317 -8.77 -20.10 4.15
CA SER A 317 -8.82 -21.42 4.79
C SER A 317 -7.55 -22.26 4.58
N ILE A 318 -6.87 -22.12 3.44
CA ILE A 318 -5.65 -22.90 3.13
C ILE A 318 -4.38 -22.23 3.66
N SER A 319 -4.22 -20.92 3.53
CA SER A 319 -2.99 -20.21 3.95
C SER A 319 -3.01 -19.79 5.41
N CYS A 320 -4.15 -19.33 5.90
CA CYS A 320 -4.26 -18.66 7.19
C CYS A 320 -4.70 -19.61 8.31
N SER A 321 -5.12 -20.85 8.02
CA SER A 321 -5.51 -21.83 9.06
C SER A 321 -4.50 -21.96 10.22
N PRO A 322 -3.18 -22.14 9.99
CA PRO A 322 -2.20 -22.20 11.10
C PRO A 322 -2.08 -20.89 11.88
N PHE A 323 -2.16 -19.75 11.18
CA PHE A 323 -2.01 -18.42 11.77
C PHE A 323 -3.24 -17.99 12.55
N MET A 324 -4.45 -18.20 12.02
CA MET A 324 -5.72 -17.92 12.68
C MET A 324 -5.91 -18.77 13.94
N CYS A 325 -5.50 -20.05 13.91
CA CYS A 325 -5.48 -20.89 15.11
C CYS A 325 -4.42 -20.46 16.15
N SER A 326 -3.52 -19.54 15.81
CA SER A 326 -2.52 -18.95 16.70
C SER A 326 -2.90 -17.56 17.22
N ILE A 327 -3.95 -16.93 16.68
CA ILE A 327 -4.53 -15.69 17.23
C ILE A 327 -5.35 -16.08 18.45
N PRO A 328 -5.11 -15.51 19.65
CA PRO A 328 -5.91 -15.82 20.83
C PRO A 328 -7.36 -15.35 20.63
N SER A 329 -8.30 -16.30 20.74
CA SER A 329 -9.73 -16.00 20.85
C SER A 329 -10.00 -15.20 22.13
N PHE A 330 -10.68 -14.06 21.96
CA PHE A 330 -11.29 -13.27 23.02
C PHE A 330 -12.82 -13.30 22.85
#